data_AF-A0A1H0FSF2-F1
#
_entry.id   AF-A0A1H0FSF2-F1
#
_cell.length_a   1.000
_cell.length_b   1.000
_cell.length_c   1.000
_cell.angle_alpha   90.00
_cell.angle_beta   90.00
_cell.angle_gamma   90.00
#
_symmetry.space_group_name_H-M   'P 1'
#
loop_
_entity.id
_entity.type
_entity.pdbx_description
1 polymer ?
#
loop_
_entity_poly.entity_id
_entity_poly.type
_entity_poly.pdbx_seq_one_letter_code
_entity_poly.pdbx_strand_id
1 'polypeptide(L)'
;MKVVSLFSGCGGLDLGFEKAGFDVVWANEYDSSIHATYRLNHPKTQLCTLDIREIRANDIPDCDGIIGGPPCQSWSLGGKCLGIEDDRGKLVYDYIRIVKDKKPKFFIMENVPGMVTPRHFNAFNEFLNLFRNAGYVVKYELMNAADFKIPQDRQRVIIVGIRKDLNVEYLFPTKPDSTPVTLLRAIGDLRTPPTPYYNERVIEENNAISNHDYYTGPYDGKFMARNRVRGWDELSFTIQAQAKNEPLHPQAPKMVYVSSNERKFVEGKEKMYRRLSVRECARIQTFPDSFKFIYEKVTDGYKMVGNAVPPRLAYYVALSIKQCFSSFVSSGSDKGIVLIGYVKSESDFNIIRRERIYYIRGGNRPGAMQYGQLTKPIKWLLLHRDNHKVLLELVTGKAERCDNAFLKKLGFHPRGDEYWYFRINQEINNDSVLSAIVREVKVFKHSPHILSIENFVG
;
A
#
# COMPACT_ATOMS: atom_id res chain seq x y z
N MET A 1 6.23 1.18 17.55
CA MET A 1 4.77 1.03 17.79
C MET A 1 4.46 -0.45 17.87
N LYS A 2 3.72 -0.87 18.90
CA LYS A 2 3.29 -2.27 19.06
C LYS A 2 2.06 -2.54 18.20
N VAL A 3 2.06 -3.66 17.49
CA VAL A 3 0.99 -4.05 16.57
C VAL A 3 0.55 -5.46 16.89
N VAL A 4 -0.75 -5.71 16.78
CA VAL A 4 -1.31 -7.07 16.79
C VAL A 4 -1.84 -7.45 15.42
N SER A 5 -1.63 -8.70 15.03
CA SER A 5 -2.04 -9.25 13.75
C SER A 5 -3.24 -10.18 13.93
N LEU A 6 -4.31 -9.96 13.18
CA LEU A 6 -5.51 -10.79 13.16
C LEU A 6 -5.61 -11.49 11.81
N PHE A 7 -6.03 -12.77 11.81
CA PHE A 7 -6.05 -13.58 10.59
C PHE A 7 -4.67 -13.60 9.91
N SER A 8 -3.63 -13.85 10.71
CA SER A 8 -2.24 -13.55 10.36
C SER A 8 -1.73 -14.39 9.17
N GLY A 9 -2.33 -15.55 8.90
CA GLY A 9 -1.82 -16.51 7.93
C GLY A 9 -0.39 -16.90 8.28
N CYS A 10 0.49 -16.97 7.27
CA CYS A 10 1.92 -17.15 7.52
C CYS A 10 2.64 -15.83 7.92
N GLY A 11 1.93 -14.72 8.12
CA GLY A 11 2.51 -13.44 8.55
C GLY A 11 3.18 -12.64 7.43
N GLY A 12 2.60 -12.67 6.22
CA GLY A 12 3.10 -11.82 5.11
C GLY A 12 2.91 -10.33 5.38
N LEU A 13 1.78 -9.94 5.98
CA LEU A 13 1.52 -8.57 6.42
C LEU A 13 2.49 -8.16 7.54
N ASP A 14 2.66 -9.06 8.52
CA ASP A 14 3.52 -8.90 9.69
C ASP A 14 4.97 -8.61 9.28
N LEU A 15 5.52 -9.41 8.37
CA LEU A 15 6.89 -9.25 7.89
C LEU A 15 7.12 -7.88 7.22
N GLY A 16 6.11 -7.33 6.54
CA GLY A 16 6.19 -5.98 5.99
C GLY A 16 6.21 -4.89 7.07
N PHE A 17 5.39 -5.06 8.10
CA PHE A 17 5.31 -4.16 9.25
C PHE A 17 6.60 -4.18 10.09
N GLU A 18 7.14 -5.36 10.37
CA GLU A 18 8.41 -5.52 11.07
C GLU A 18 9.56 -4.83 10.33
N LYS A 19 9.62 -5.00 9.00
CA LYS A 19 10.63 -4.32 8.15
C LYS A 19 10.52 -2.80 8.19
N ALA A 20 9.33 -2.24 8.41
CA ALA A 20 9.13 -0.81 8.58
C ALA A 20 9.46 -0.31 10.01
N GLY A 21 9.76 -1.21 10.94
CA GLY A 21 10.10 -0.92 12.33
C GLY A 21 8.92 -0.93 13.29
N PHE A 22 7.81 -1.59 12.94
CA PHE A 22 6.76 -1.94 13.90
C PHE A 22 7.15 -3.20 14.67
N ASP A 23 6.61 -3.34 15.87
CA ASP A 23 6.82 -4.49 16.75
C ASP A 23 5.54 -5.31 16.77
N VAL A 24 5.50 -6.43 16.03
CA VAL A 24 4.33 -7.32 16.00
C VAL A 24 4.40 -8.22 17.23
N VAL A 25 3.64 -7.88 18.27
CA VAL A 25 3.78 -8.52 19.60
C VAL A 25 2.87 -9.73 19.78
N TRP A 26 1.77 -9.78 19.04
CA TRP A 26 0.76 -10.81 19.16
C TRP A 26 0.04 -11.04 17.84
N ALA A 27 -0.32 -12.29 17.57
CA ALA A 27 -0.95 -12.71 16.34
C ALA A 27 -2.07 -13.73 16.60
N ASN A 28 -3.09 -13.75 15.73
CA ASN A 28 -4.15 -14.75 15.76
C ASN A 28 -4.27 -15.48 14.42
N GLU A 29 -4.15 -16.81 14.48
CA GLU A 29 -4.35 -17.72 13.34
C GLU A 29 -5.08 -18.99 13.77
N TYR A 30 -6.22 -19.26 13.15
CA TYR A 30 -7.07 -20.41 13.46
C TYR A 30 -6.58 -21.70 12.80
N ASP A 31 -6.08 -21.64 11.55
CA ASP A 31 -5.70 -22.82 10.78
C ASP A 31 -4.43 -23.47 11.34
N SER A 32 -4.60 -24.66 11.93
CA SER A 32 -3.52 -25.41 12.56
C SER A 32 -2.42 -25.83 11.61
N SER A 33 -2.68 -25.89 10.30
CA SER A 33 -1.64 -26.19 9.31
C SER A 33 -0.61 -25.06 9.16
N ILE A 34 -0.87 -23.87 9.74
CA ILE A 34 -0.04 -22.67 9.57
C ILE A 34 0.79 -22.39 10.83
N HIS A 35 0.36 -22.87 11.99
CA HIS A 35 0.95 -22.52 13.29
C HIS A 35 2.46 -22.77 13.35
N ALA A 36 2.93 -23.91 12.85
CA ALA A 36 4.35 -24.26 12.83
C ALA A 36 5.16 -23.28 11.96
N THR A 37 4.66 -22.98 10.75
CA THR A 37 5.24 -21.97 9.86
C THR A 37 5.29 -20.60 10.52
N TYR A 38 4.20 -20.16 11.14
CA TYR A 38 4.15 -18.85 11.79
C TYR A 38 5.18 -18.74 12.91
N ARG A 39 5.19 -19.69 13.85
CA ARG A 39 6.13 -19.68 14.99
C ARG A 39 7.60 -19.73 14.57
N LEU A 40 7.91 -20.47 13.50
CA LEU A 40 9.28 -20.56 13.00
C LEU A 40 9.79 -19.20 12.49
N ASN A 41 8.96 -18.46 11.77
CA ASN A 41 9.39 -17.21 11.13
C ASN A 41 9.17 -15.97 12.01
N HIS A 42 8.28 -16.05 12.99
CA HIS A 42 7.92 -14.96 13.91
C HIS A 42 8.16 -15.36 15.38
N PRO A 43 9.40 -15.73 15.76
CA PRO A 43 9.67 -16.34 17.07
C PRO A 43 9.45 -15.39 18.26
N LYS A 44 9.37 -14.08 18.01
CA LYS A 44 9.12 -13.05 19.04
C LYS A 44 7.64 -12.74 19.23
N THR A 45 6.77 -13.24 18.36
CA THR A 45 5.36 -12.93 18.33
C THR A 45 4.57 -14.01 19.04
N GLN A 46 3.74 -13.63 20.02
CA GLN A 46 2.84 -14.59 20.66
C GLN A 46 1.73 -15.00 19.70
N LEU A 47 1.63 -16.29 19.37
CA LEU A 47 0.58 -16.82 18.52
C LEU A 47 -0.61 -17.36 19.33
N CYS A 48 -1.76 -16.72 19.20
CA CYS A 48 -3.05 -17.22 19.67
C CYS A 48 -3.73 -18.06 18.58
N THR A 49 -4.06 -19.30 18.91
CA THR A 49 -4.63 -20.27 17.97
C THR A 49 -6.14 -20.43 18.08
N LEU A 50 -6.78 -19.62 18.94
CA LEU A 50 -8.22 -19.67 19.15
C LEU A 50 -8.98 -19.08 17.97
N ASP A 51 -10.24 -19.47 17.83
CA ASP A 51 -11.17 -18.81 16.93
C ASP A 51 -11.40 -17.37 17.39
N ILE A 52 -11.29 -16.40 16.48
CA ILE A 52 -11.45 -14.98 16.81
C ILE A 52 -12.80 -14.66 17.49
N ARG A 53 -13.85 -15.46 17.24
CA ARG A 53 -15.18 -15.32 17.86
C ARG A 53 -15.14 -15.52 19.38
N GLU A 54 -14.18 -16.30 19.86
CA GLU A 54 -13.97 -16.60 21.29
C GLU A 54 -13.07 -15.54 21.95
N ILE A 55 -12.24 -14.86 21.17
CA ILE A 55 -11.27 -13.87 21.66
C ILE A 55 -11.99 -12.57 22.07
N ARG A 56 -11.70 -12.09 23.27
CA ARG A 56 -12.15 -10.80 23.80
C ARG A 56 -11.00 -9.80 23.79
N ALA A 57 -11.33 -8.51 23.90
CA ALA A 57 -10.34 -7.44 23.90
C ALA A 57 -9.30 -7.59 25.03
N ASN A 58 -9.70 -8.10 26.19
CA ASN A 58 -8.78 -8.30 27.32
C ASN A 58 -7.80 -9.46 27.11
N ASP A 59 -8.08 -10.38 26.17
CA ASP A 59 -7.17 -11.47 25.82
C ASP A 59 -6.03 -11.00 24.89
N ILE A 60 -6.17 -9.80 24.31
CA ILE A 60 -5.22 -9.20 23.39
C ILE A 60 -4.41 -8.15 24.14
N PRO A 61 -3.06 -8.20 24.08
CA PRO A 61 -2.23 -7.20 24.74
C PRO A 61 -2.47 -5.79 24.19
N ASP A 62 -2.09 -4.78 24.96
CA ASP A 62 -2.21 -3.39 24.50
C ASP A 62 -1.31 -3.11 23.29
N CYS A 63 -1.88 -2.39 22.33
CA CYS A 63 -1.27 -2.16 21.03
C CYS A 63 -1.59 -0.77 20.49
N ASP A 64 -0.66 -0.23 19.70
CA ASP A 64 -0.85 0.98 18.93
C ASP A 64 -1.65 0.73 17.65
N GLY A 65 -1.55 -0.48 17.08
CA GLY A 65 -2.16 -0.81 15.79
C GLY A 65 -2.73 -2.23 15.73
N ILE A 66 -3.76 -2.41 14.90
CA ILE A 66 -4.30 -3.73 14.53
C ILE A 66 -4.18 -3.90 13.02
N ILE A 67 -3.60 -5.01 12.57
CA ILE A 67 -3.47 -5.34 11.14
C ILE A 67 -4.14 -6.69 10.89
N GLY A 68 -4.74 -6.90 9.71
CA GLY A 68 -5.27 -8.21 9.35
C GLY A 68 -6.07 -8.26 8.06
N GLY A 69 -6.37 -9.47 7.61
CA GLY A 69 -7.16 -9.73 6.41
C GLY A 69 -8.24 -10.78 6.69
N PRO A 70 -9.43 -10.40 7.20
CA PRO A 70 -10.50 -11.36 7.46
C PRO A 70 -10.89 -12.11 6.17
N PRO A 71 -11.27 -13.40 6.26
CA PRO A 71 -11.51 -14.24 5.10
C PRO A 71 -12.48 -13.63 4.08
N CYS A 72 -12.05 -13.66 2.81
CA CYS A 72 -12.77 -13.04 1.70
C CYS A 72 -13.62 -14.04 0.87
N GLN A 73 -13.70 -15.30 1.29
CA GLN A 73 -14.21 -16.39 0.44
C GLN A 73 -15.67 -16.18 -0.01
N SER A 74 -16.46 -15.42 0.76
CA SER A 74 -17.84 -15.03 0.42
C SER A 74 -17.95 -13.80 -0.50
N TRP A 75 -16.86 -13.03 -0.68
CA TRP A 75 -16.81 -11.78 -1.46
C TRP A 75 -15.98 -11.89 -2.75
N SER A 76 -15.30 -13.02 -2.98
CA SER A 76 -14.46 -13.23 -4.16
C SER A 76 -15.28 -13.54 -5.43
N LEU A 77 -14.92 -12.92 -6.56
CA LEU A 77 -15.54 -13.15 -7.89
C LEU A 77 -15.45 -14.61 -8.38
N GLY A 78 -14.59 -15.44 -7.77
CA GLY A 78 -14.36 -16.84 -8.14
C GLY A 78 -15.10 -17.88 -7.30
N GLY A 79 -15.86 -17.48 -6.27
CA GLY A 79 -16.56 -18.35 -5.31
C GLY A 79 -18.10 -18.36 -5.45
N LYS A 80 -18.82 -18.90 -4.45
CA LYS A 80 -20.30 -18.94 -4.41
C LYS A 80 -20.96 -17.56 -4.19
N CYS A 81 -20.17 -16.52 -3.92
CA CYS A 81 -20.61 -15.11 -3.82
C CYS A 81 -21.83 -14.89 -2.89
N LEU A 82 -21.84 -15.56 -1.73
CA LEU A 82 -22.94 -15.51 -0.75
C LEU A 82 -22.87 -14.28 0.19
N GLY A 83 -21.81 -13.47 0.13
CA GLY A 83 -21.71 -12.22 0.91
C GLY A 83 -21.83 -12.42 2.43
N ILE A 84 -22.85 -11.80 3.05
CA ILE A 84 -23.15 -11.82 4.51
C ILE A 84 -23.80 -13.14 4.97
N GLU A 85 -24.42 -13.89 4.05
CA GLU A 85 -25.11 -15.15 4.37
C GLU A 85 -24.15 -16.31 4.64
N ASP A 86 -22.86 -16.12 4.35
CA ASP A 86 -21.77 -17.06 4.66
C ASP A 86 -21.16 -16.70 6.02
N ASP A 87 -21.05 -17.66 6.93
CA ASP A 87 -20.44 -17.46 8.25
C ASP A 87 -19.02 -16.90 8.18
N ARG A 88 -18.29 -17.13 7.08
CA ARG A 88 -16.95 -16.55 6.86
C ARG A 88 -17.01 -15.06 6.52
N GLY A 89 -18.09 -14.60 5.89
CA GLY A 89 -18.35 -13.18 5.64
C GLY A 89 -18.59 -12.41 6.94
N LYS A 90 -19.06 -13.10 7.99
CA LYS A 90 -19.31 -12.49 9.30
C LYS A 90 -18.02 -12.18 10.08
N LEU A 91 -16.89 -12.81 9.73
CA LEU A 91 -15.60 -12.58 10.40
C LEU A 91 -15.07 -11.14 10.24
N VAL A 92 -15.59 -10.38 9.26
CA VAL A 92 -15.35 -8.93 9.16
C VAL A 92 -15.93 -8.20 10.37
N TYR A 93 -17.10 -8.62 10.88
CA TYR A 93 -17.69 -8.04 12.10
C TYR A 93 -16.86 -8.36 13.34
N ASP A 94 -16.23 -9.54 13.42
CA ASP A 94 -15.30 -9.86 14.51
C ASP A 94 -14.05 -8.99 14.47
N TYR A 95 -13.49 -8.74 13.29
CA TYR A 95 -12.40 -7.76 13.14
C TYR A 95 -12.83 -6.38 13.64
N ILE A 96 -14.01 -5.90 13.21
CA ILE A 96 -14.59 -4.62 13.63
C ILE A 96 -14.81 -4.59 15.15
N ARG A 97 -15.34 -5.66 15.74
CA ARG A 97 -15.57 -5.80 17.19
C ARG A 97 -14.28 -5.59 17.96
N ILE A 98 -13.21 -6.29 17.59
CA ILE A 98 -11.91 -6.15 18.26
C ILE A 98 -11.36 -4.73 18.10
N VAL A 99 -11.45 -4.12 16.92
CA VAL A 99 -11.03 -2.72 16.71
C VAL A 99 -11.84 -1.75 17.58
N LYS A 100 -13.16 -1.92 17.66
CA LYS A 100 -14.05 -1.09 18.46
C LYS A 100 -13.75 -1.19 19.96
N ASP A 101 -13.42 -2.39 20.43
CA ASP A 101 -13.18 -2.65 21.86
C ASP A 101 -11.76 -2.26 22.29
N LYS A 102 -10.73 -2.60 21.49
CA LYS A 102 -9.31 -2.25 21.79
C LYS A 102 -8.97 -0.79 21.49
N LYS A 103 -9.70 -0.14 20.57
CA LYS A 103 -9.48 1.24 20.12
C LYS A 103 -8.00 1.58 19.81
N PRO A 104 -7.29 0.80 18.96
CA PRO A 104 -5.91 1.13 18.57
C PRO A 104 -5.81 2.51 17.90
N LYS A 105 -4.60 3.09 17.85
CA LYS A 105 -4.35 4.36 17.15
C LYS A 105 -4.64 4.25 15.65
N PHE A 106 -4.38 3.09 15.07
CA PHE A 106 -4.74 2.78 13.69
C PHE A 106 -5.19 1.33 13.52
N PHE A 107 -5.90 1.05 12.42
CA PHE A 107 -6.07 -0.31 11.94
C PHE A 107 -5.83 -0.41 10.43
N ILE A 108 -5.44 -1.59 9.97
CA ILE A 108 -5.39 -1.95 8.54
C ILE A 108 -6.16 -3.23 8.29
N MET A 109 -7.16 -3.15 7.42
CA MET A 109 -7.88 -4.31 6.93
C MET A 109 -7.58 -4.52 5.44
N GLU A 110 -6.97 -5.64 5.10
CA GLU A 110 -6.80 -6.08 3.70
C GLU A 110 -8.01 -6.90 3.25
N ASN A 111 -8.38 -6.75 1.97
CA ASN A 111 -9.38 -7.61 1.35
C ASN A 111 -9.23 -7.68 -0.19
N VAL A 112 -9.99 -8.56 -0.85
CA VAL A 112 -9.95 -8.71 -2.31
C VAL A 112 -10.80 -7.65 -3.03
N PRO A 113 -10.53 -7.34 -4.32
CA PRO A 113 -11.26 -6.32 -5.09
C PRO A 113 -12.77 -6.56 -5.21
N GLY A 114 -13.22 -7.82 -5.11
CA GLY A 114 -14.64 -8.18 -5.15
C GLY A 114 -15.50 -7.43 -4.11
N MET A 115 -14.90 -7.08 -2.97
CA MET A 115 -15.57 -6.38 -1.87
C MET A 115 -16.04 -4.97 -2.23
N VAL A 116 -15.39 -4.28 -3.17
CA VAL A 116 -15.75 -2.91 -3.61
C VAL A 116 -16.55 -2.89 -4.91
N THR A 117 -17.00 -4.06 -5.39
CA THR A 117 -17.85 -4.13 -6.59
C THR A 117 -19.26 -3.62 -6.30
N PRO A 118 -20.01 -3.13 -7.32
CA PRO A 118 -21.37 -2.62 -7.12
C PRO A 118 -22.31 -3.58 -6.36
N ARG A 119 -22.15 -4.89 -6.57
CA ARG A 119 -22.93 -5.93 -5.90
C ARG A 119 -22.74 -5.96 -4.38
N HIS A 120 -21.55 -5.63 -3.89
CA HIS A 120 -21.18 -5.74 -2.47
C HIS A 120 -20.96 -4.37 -1.80
N PHE A 121 -21.12 -3.28 -2.56
CA PHE A 121 -20.80 -1.93 -2.11
C PHE A 121 -21.65 -1.47 -0.92
N ASN A 122 -22.90 -1.91 -0.81
CA ASN A 122 -23.76 -1.59 0.34
C ASN A 122 -23.22 -2.19 1.64
N ALA A 123 -22.93 -3.50 1.65
CA ALA A 123 -22.30 -4.17 2.79
C ALA A 123 -20.92 -3.56 3.12
N PHE A 124 -20.14 -3.23 2.08
CA PHE A 124 -18.87 -2.54 2.26
C PHE A 124 -19.02 -1.19 2.97
N ASN A 125 -20.00 -0.37 2.56
CA ASN A 125 -20.28 0.91 3.21
C ASN A 125 -20.75 0.76 4.66
N GLU A 126 -21.53 -0.28 4.96
CA GLU A 126 -21.90 -0.60 6.34
C GLU A 126 -20.67 -0.89 7.20
N PHE A 127 -19.71 -1.68 6.70
CA PHE A 127 -18.44 -1.91 7.41
C PHE A 127 -17.67 -0.62 7.66
N LEU A 128 -17.55 0.25 6.65
CA LEU A 128 -16.90 1.56 6.81
C LEU A 128 -17.60 2.42 7.86
N ASN A 129 -18.94 2.40 7.89
CA ASN A 129 -19.73 3.14 8.88
C ASN A 129 -19.54 2.60 10.30
N LEU A 130 -19.41 1.28 10.48
CA LEU A 130 -19.13 0.70 11.79
C LEU A 130 -17.77 1.18 12.34
N PHE A 131 -16.74 1.26 11.50
CA PHE A 131 -15.45 1.83 11.89
C PHE A 131 -15.54 3.34 12.19
N ARG A 132 -16.27 4.11 11.38
CA ARG A 132 -16.50 5.54 11.63
C ARG A 132 -17.20 5.78 12.97
N ASN A 133 -18.24 5.00 13.25
CA ASN A 133 -18.98 5.03 14.52
C ASN A 133 -18.12 4.57 15.71
N ALA A 134 -17.12 3.72 15.48
CA ALA A 134 -16.10 3.36 16.48
C ALA A 134 -15.06 4.47 16.72
N GLY A 135 -15.15 5.61 16.03
CA GLY A 135 -14.29 6.78 16.25
C GLY A 135 -13.10 6.87 15.32
N TYR A 136 -13.17 6.29 14.11
CA TYR A 136 -12.07 6.31 13.13
C TYR A 136 -12.36 7.19 11.92
N VAL A 137 -11.33 7.87 11.42
CA VAL A 137 -11.29 8.40 10.05
C VAL A 137 -10.82 7.28 9.14
N VAL A 138 -11.70 6.82 8.25
CA VAL A 138 -11.46 5.62 7.42
C VAL A 138 -11.25 6.01 5.96
N LYS A 139 -10.12 5.61 5.39
CA LYS A 139 -9.79 5.73 3.96
C LYS A 139 -9.57 4.32 3.38
N TYR A 140 -9.83 4.12 2.09
CA TYR A 140 -9.53 2.87 1.40
C TYR A 140 -8.98 3.14 0.00
N GLU A 141 -8.15 2.23 -0.52
CA GLU A 141 -7.61 2.31 -1.87
C GLU A 141 -7.52 0.91 -2.51
N LEU A 142 -7.80 0.83 -3.81
CA LEU A 142 -7.54 -0.36 -4.61
C LEU A 142 -6.11 -0.31 -5.13
N MET A 143 -5.22 -1.11 -4.54
CA MET A 143 -3.80 -1.12 -4.83
C MET A 143 -3.43 -2.33 -5.68
N ASN A 144 -2.66 -2.15 -6.75
CA ASN A 144 -2.04 -3.27 -7.48
C ASN A 144 -0.63 -3.51 -6.94
N ALA A 145 -0.31 -4.74 -6.55
CA ALA A 145 1.01 -5.13 -6.08
C ALA A 145 2.12 -4.78 -7.11
N ALA A 146 1.83 -4.84 -8.41
CA ALA A 146 2.76 -4.45 -9.47
C ALA A 146 3.33 -3.02 -9.28
N ASP A 147 2.48 -2.08 -8.82
CA ASP A 147 2.86 -0.68 -8.59
C ASP A 147 3.90 -0.53 -7.46
N PHE A 148 4.05 -1.55 -6.61
CA PHE A 148 4.94 -1.56 -5.44
C PHE A 148 6.12 -2.50 -5.63
N LYS A 149 6.55 -2.67 -6.89
CA LYS A 149 7.68 -3.53 -7.30
C LYS A 149 7.48 -5.01 -6.92
N ILE A 150 6.25 -5.50 -6.83
CA ILE A 150 5.98 -6.94 -6.68
C ILE A 150 5.78 -7.54 -8.09
N PRO A 151 6.42 -8.66 -8.44
CA PRO A 151 6.42 -9.22 -9.80
C PRO A 151 5.12 -9.93 -10.20
N GLN A 152 3.98 -9.28 -9.96
CA GLN A 152 2.67 -9.88 -10.11
C GLN A 152 1.54 -8.85 -10.24
N ASP A 153 0.59 -9.15 -11.13
CA ASP A 153 -0.72 -8.50 -11.14
C ASP A 153 -1.58 -9.04 -10.00
N ARG A 154 -1.69 -8.28 -8.90
CA ARG A 154 -2.51 -8.62 -7.73
C ARG A 154 -3.13 -7.36 -7.16
N GLN A 155 -4.41 -7.17 -7.42
CA GLN A 155 -5.18 -6.08 -6.84
C GLN A 155 -5.71 -6.45 -5.46
N ARG A 156 -5.63 -5.51 -4.52
CA ARG A 156 -6.19 -5.61 -3.16
C ARG A 156 -6.79 -4.30 -2.72
N VAL A 157 -7.86 -4.39 -1.94
CA VAL A 157 -8.47 -3.24 -1.28
C VAL A 157 -7.79 -3.14 0.08
N ILE A 158 -7.12 -2.04 0.34
CA ILE A 158 -6.50 -1.76 1.63
C ILE A 158 -7.34 -0.68 2.31
N ILE A 159 -7.86 -0.99 3.49
CA ILE A 159 -8.67 -0.08 4.29
C ILE A 159 -7.84 0.31 5.51
N VAL A 160 -7.68 1.61 5.70
CA VAL A 160 -6.93 2.18 6.82
C VAL A 160 -7.84 3.07 7.63
N GLY A 161 -7.89 2.83 8.93
CA GLY A 161 -8.54 3.74 9.87
C GLY A 161 -7.54 4.35 10.83
N ILE A 162 -7.60 5.67 11.01
CA ILE A 162 -6.86 6.40 12.05
C ILE A 162 -7.86 6.89 13.11
N ARG A 163 -7.53 6.71 14.39
CA ARG A 163 -8.42 7.14 15.47
C ARG A 163 -8.59 8.66 15.44
N LYS A 164 -9.84 9.13 15.45
CA LYS A 164 -10.22 10.52 15.15
C LYS A 164 -9.66 11.53 16.14
N ASP A 165 -9.52 11.15 17.41
CA ASP A 165 -8.95 11.96 18.50
C ASP A 165 -7.47 12.31 18.28
N LEU A 166 -6.75 11.55 17.48
CA LEU A 166 -5.33 11.80 17.20
C LEU A 166 -5.11 12.94 16.20
N ASN A 167 -6.15 13.37 15.49
CA ASN A 167 -6.12 14.46 14.51
C ASN A 167 -4.96 14.36 13.50
N VAL A 168 -4.69 13.14 13.02
CA VAL A 168 -3.64 12.87 12.03
C VAL A 168 -4.25 12.57 10.68
N GLU A 169 -3.70 13.18 9.63
CA GLU A 169 -4.08 12.84 8.26
C GLU A 169 -3.24 11.67 7.72
N TYR A 170 -3.91 10.59 7.32
CA TYR A 170 -3.30 9.48 6.60
C TYR A 170 -3.37 9.68 5.09
N LEU A 171 -2.27 9.39 4.40
CA LEU A 171 -2.19 9.27 2.94
C LEU A 171 -1.65 7.89 2.58
N PHE A 172 -2.20 7.28 1.53
CA PHE A 172 -1.67 6.04 0.98
C PHE A 172 -0.26 6.23 0.42
N PRO A 173 0.56 5.17 0.42
CA PRO A 173 1.95 5.28 -0.04
C PRO A 173 2.00 5.68 -1.51
N THR A 174 2.97 6.52 -1.85
CA THR A 174 3.25 6.85 -3.25
C THR A 174 3.87 5.64 -3.95
N LYS A 175 3.48 5.45 -5.21
CA LYS A 175 4.04 4.40 -6.04
C LYS A 175 5.53 4.68 -6.25
N PRO A 176 6.44 3.71 -5.99
CA PRO A 176 7.83 3.82 -6.43
C PRO A 176 7.89 3.93 -7.96
N ASP A 177 9.08 4.19 -8.51
CA ASP A 177 9.29 4.32 -9.96
C ASP A 177 8.59 3.22 -10.79
N SER A 178 8.21 3.54 -12.02
CA SER A 178 7.31 2.77 -12.88
C SER A 178 7.88 1.46 -13.44
N THR A 179 9.19 1.19 -13.35
CA THR A 179 9.75 -0.04 -13.95
C THR A 179 9.27 -1.30 -13.21
N PRO A 180 8.52 -2.22 -13.85
CA PRO A 180 8.04 -3.43 -13.21
C PRO A 180 9.20 -4.39 -12.86
N VAL A 181 8.99 -5.24 -11.85
CA VAL A 181 9.88 -6.37 -11.56
C VAL A 181 9.35 -7.57 -12.32
N THR A 182 10.08 -8.09 -13.30
CA THR A 182 9.62 -9.19 -14.14
C THR A 182 9.81 -10.56 -13.48
N LEU A 183 9.19 -11.59 -14.04
CA LEU A 183 9.42 -12.98 -13.65
C LEU A 183 10.91 -13.39 -13.72
N LEU A 184 11.64 -12.91 -14.74
CA LEU A 184 13.07 -13.15 -14.88
C LEU A 184 13.85 -12.65 -13.66
N ARG A 185 13.53 -11.44 -13.19
CA ARG A 185 14.19 -10.86 -12.01
C ARG A 185 13.76 -11.54 -10.71
N ALA A 186 12.56 -12.11 -10.65
CA ALA A 186 12.01 -12.72 -9.44
C ALA A 186 12.49 -14.16 -9.22
N ILE A 187 12.51 -14.97 -10.28
CA ILE A 187 12.72 -16.43 -10.19
C ILE A 187 13.71 -16.96 -11.23
N GLY A 188 14.30 -16.13 -12.10
CA GLY A 188 15.19 -16.59 -13.19
C GLY A 188 16.52 -17.19 -12.74
N ASP A 189 16.91 -16.99 -11.48
CA ASP A 189 18.06 -17.61 -10.84
C ASP A 189 17.76 -18.99 -10.24
N LEU A 190 16.49 -19.37 -10.08
CA LEU A 190 16.08 -20.71 -9.62
C LEU A 190 16.22 -21.74 -10.75
N ARG A 191 17.46 -22.17 -10.99
CA ARG A 191 17.80 -23.11 -12.08
C ARG A 191 17.62 -24.58 -11.72
N THR A 192 17.65 -24.91 -10.42
CA THR A 192 17.41 -26.27 -9.94
C THR A 192 15.97 -26.66 -10.24
N PRO A 193 15.68 -27.84 -10.82
CA PRO A 193 14.30 -28.28 -11.02
C PRO A 193 13.57 -28.45 -9.68
N PRO A 194 12.29 -28.04 -9.58
CA PRO A 194 11.51 -28.26 -8.38
C PRO A 194 11.06 -29.72 -8.23
N THR A 195 10.86 -30.15 -7.00
CA THR A 195 10.41 -31.51 -6.66
C THR A 195 8.90 -31.65 -6.89
N PRO A 196 8.43 -32.65 -7.67
CA PRO A 196 7.01 -32.85 -7.93
C PRO A 196 6.29 -33.48 -6.74
N TYR A 197 5.08 -32.98 -6.45
CA TYR A 197 4.18 -33.57 -5.45
C TYR A 197 2.73 -33.56 -5.93
N TYR A 198 1.99 -34.66 -5.78
CA TYR A 198 0.54 -34.68 -5.99
C TYR A 198 -0.25 -34.73 -4.67
N ASN A 199 -0.37 -35.92 -4.07
CA ASN A 199 -1.15 -36.18 -2.84
C ASN A 199 -0.31 -36.81 -1.74
N GLU A 200 0.89 -37.26 -2.09
CA GLU A 200 1.89 -37.81 -1.21
C GLU A 200 2.44 -36.75 -0.24
N ARG A 201 2.98 -37.24 0.88
CA ARG A 201 3.59 -36.39 1.90
C ARG A 201 4.88 -35.79 1.35
N VAL A 202 5.09 -34.51 1.63
CA VAL A 202 6.34 -33.81 1.33
C VAL A 202 7.43 -34.35 2.25
N ILE A 203 8.54 -34.77 1.67
CA ILE A 203 9.71 -35.28 2.38
C ILE A 203 10.82 -34.24 2.20
N GLU A 204 11.23 -33.58 3.28
CA GLU A 204 12.20 -32.46 3.25
C GLU A 204 13.68 -32.91 3.09
N GLU A 205 13.95 -34.13 2.63
CA GLU A 205 15.33 -34.63 2.54
C GLU A 205 16.09 -33.97 1.38
N ASN A 206 17.13 -33.19 1.72
CA ASN A 206 18.14 -32.64 0.81
C ASN A 206 17.64 -31.77 -0.36
N ASN A 207 16.56 -31.02 -0.15
CA ASN A 207 16.20 -29.95 -1.09
C ASN A 207 17.28 -28.85 -1.08
N ALA A 208 18.02 -28.70 -2.18
CA ALA A 208 19.01 -27.62 -2.36
C ALA A 208 18.40 -26.22 -2.20
N ILE A 209 17.08 -26.10 -2.41
CA ILE A 209 16.30 -24.87 -2.27
C ILE A 209 15.04 -25.19 -1.45
N SER A 210 14.90 -24.55 -0.28
CA SER A 210 13.76 -24.75 0.63
C SER A 210 12.43 -24.53 -0.07
N ASN A 211 11.48 -25.46 0.09
CA ASN A 211 10.11 -25.36 -0.44
C ASN A 211 10.04 -25.25 -1.98
N HIS A 212 11.07 -25.69 -2.71
CA HIS A 212 11.04 -25.71 -4.17
C HIS A 212 10.27 -26.92 -4.69
N ASP A 213 9.02 -27.03 -4.24
CA ASP A 213 8.11 -28.15 -4.47
C ASP A 213 6.96 -27.68 -5.36
N TYR A 214 6.50 -28.49 -6.32
CA TYR A 214 5.40 -28.09 -7.21
C TYR A 214 4.28 -29.13 -7.34
N TYR A 215 3.06 -28.64 -7.49
CA TYR A 215 1.86 -29.48 -7.58
C TYR A 215 1.63 -30.08 -8.98
N THR A 216 1.53 -31.40 -9.07
CA THR A 216 1.40 -32.18 -10.32
C THR A 216 -0.02 -32.65 -10.64
N GLY A 217 -1.02 -32.29 -9.82
CA GLY A 217 -2.40 -32.72 -10.06
C GLY A 217 -2.99 -32.24 -11.39
N PRO A 218 -4.12 -32.82 -11.83
CA PRO A 218 -4.69 -32.57 -13.14
C PRO A 218 -5.12 -31.10 -13.34
N TYR A 219 -5.25 -30.69 -14.61
CA TYR A 219 -5.78 -29.40 -15.00
C TYR A 219 -7.28 -29.54 -15.32
N ASP A 220 -8.14 -28.84 -14.59
CA ASP A 220 -9.59 -28.87 -14.85
C ASP A 220 -9.98 -27.95 -16.03
N GLY A 221 -11.21 -28.10 -16.53
CA GLY A 221 -11.70 -27.31 -17.66
C GLY A 221 -11.66 -25.79 -17.41
N LYS A 222 -11.89 -25.33 -16.18
CA LYS A 222 -11.82 -23.90 -15.81
C LYS A 222 -10.37 -23.40 -15.87
N PHE A 223 -9.41 -24.22 -15.48
CA PHE A 223 -8.00 -23.93 -15.62
C PHE A 223 -7.63 -23.79 -17.10
N MET A 224 -7.98 -24.82 -17.91
CA MET A 224 -7.67 -24.91 -19.33
C MET A 224 -8.46 -23.91 -20.20
N ALA A 225 -9.48 -23.23 -19.66
CA ALA A 225 -10.24 -22.23 -20.40
C ALA A 225 -9.47 -20.93 -20.72
N ARG A 226 -8.34 -20.67 -20.06
CA ARG A 226 -7.57 -19.42 -20.20
C ARG A 226 -6.08 -19.73 -20.30
N ASN A 227 -5.32 -18.83 -20.90
CA ASN A 227 -3.86 -18.94 -20.90
C ASN A 227 -3.35 -18.77 -19.47
N ARG A 228 -2.45 -19.66 -19.03
CA ARG A 228 -1.89 -19.69 -17.67
C ARG A 228 -0.38 -19.47 -17.63
N VAL A 229 0.24 -19.17 -18.77
CA VAL A 229 1.67 -18.89 -18.90
C VAL A 229 1.90 -17.39 -19.12
N ARG A 230 2.81 -16.79 -18.36
CA ARG A 230 3.40 -15.46 -18.63
C ARG A 230 4.87 -15.64 -19.00
N GLY A 231 5.40 -14.79 -19.87
CA GLY A 231 6.80 -14.80 -20.29
C GLY A 231 7.74 -14.27 -19.21
N TRP A 232 9.05 -14.51 -19.39
CA TRP A 232 10.10 -14.08 -18.47
C TRP A 232 10.17 -12.56 -18.27
N ASP A 233 9.82 -11.79 -19.29
CA ASP A 233 9.75 -10.33 -19.30
C ASP A 233 8.41 -9.75 -18.79
N GLU A 234 7.44 -10.62 -18.47
CA GLU A 234 6.13 -10.23 -17.95
C GLU A 234 6.07 -10.31 -16.41
N LEU A 235 5.01 -9.72 -15.84
CA LEU A 235 4.58 -9.97 -14.47
C LEU A 235 3.89 -11.34 -14.37
N SER A 236 3.94 -11.96 -13.19
CA SER A 236 3.12 -13.13 -12.91
C SER A 236 1.63 -12.79 -12.87
N PHE A 237 0.78 -13.79 -13.12
CA PHE A 237 -0.61 -13.73 -12.64
C PHE A 237 -0.64 -13.78 -11.11
N THR A 238 -1.79 -13.42 -10.51
CA THR A 238 -2.01 -13.59 -9.07
C THR A 238 -1.75 -15.04 -8.62
N ILE A 239 -0.83 -15.22 -7.68
CA ILE A 239 -0.60 -16.44 -6.90
C ILE A 239 -1.83 -16.68 -6.05
N GLN A 240 -2.42 -17.85 -6.20
CA GLN A 240 -3.68 -18.22 -5.57
C GLN A 240 -3.41 -19.13 -4.36
N ALA A 241 -4.40 -19.28 -3.50
CA ALA A 241 -4.30 -20.18 -2.35
C ALA A 241 -4.62 -21.64 -2.70
N GLN A 242 -4.93 -21.93 -3.96
CA GLN A 242 -5.31 -23.26 -4.43
C GLN A 242 -4.29 -23.74 -5.46
N ALA A 243 -3.48 -24.73 -5.07
CA ALA A 243 -2.41 -25.30 -5.90
C ALA A 243 -2.86 -25.62 -7.34
N LYS A 244 -4.06 -26.18 -7.51
CA LYS A 244 -4.59 -26.53 -8.84
C LYS A 244 -4.75 -25.34 -9.80
N ASN A 245 -4.91 -24.13 -9.27
CA ASN A 245 -5.12 -22.89 -10.02
C ASN A 245 -3.85 -22.07 -10.23
N GLU A 246 -2.69 -22.55 -9.77
CA GLU A 246 -1.45 -21.80 -9.85
C GLU A 246 -1.01 -21.52 -11.29
N PRO A 247 -0.37 -20.37 -11.54
CA PRO A 247 0.19 -20.06 -12.85
C PRO A 247 1.20 -21.12 -13.30
N LEU A 248 1.33 -21.27 -14.62
CA LEU A 248 2.34 -22.12 -15.24
C LEU A 248 3.66 -21.35 -15.36
N HIS A 249 4.77 -22.07 -15.24
CA HIS A 249 6.11 -21.51 -15.24
C HIS A 249 6.47 -20.85 -16.60
N PRO A 250 7.19 -19.71 -16.60
CA PRO A 250 7.57 -18.98 -17.82
C PRO A 250 8.48 -19.73 -18.80
N GLN A 251 8.99 -20.91 -18.43
CA GLN A 251 9.73 -21.77 -19.36
C GLN A 251 8.88 -22.28 -20.52
N ALA A 252 7.58 -22.46 -20.32
CA ALA A 252 6.69 -22.99 -21.35
C ALA A 252 6.27 -21.89 -22.34
N PRO A 253 5.95 -22.21 -23.60
CA PRO A 253 5.32 -21.25 -24.49
C PRO A 253 3.88 -20.95 -24.06
N LYS A 254 3.35 -19.79 -24.45
CA LYS A 254 1.94 -19.42 -24.21
C LYS A 254 1.00 -20.49 -24.76
N MET A 255 -0.09 -20.75 -24.05
CA MET A 255 -1.06 -21.77 -24.45
C MET A 255 -1.80 -21.34 -25.72
N VAL A 256 -2.08 -22.29 -26.61
CA VAL A 256 -2.76 -22.07 -27.89
C VAL A 256 -4.24 -21.81 -27.65
N TYR A 257 -4.77 -20.76 -28.28
CA TYR A 257 -6.21 -20.49 -28.29
C TYR A 257 -6.95 -21.52 -29.13
N VAL A 258 -8.00 -22.14 -28.59
CA VAL A 258 -8.90 -23.03 -29.34
C VAL A 258 -10.30 -22.42 -29.42
N SER A 259 -10.89 -22.09 -28.28
CA SER A 259 -12.22 -21.48 -28.20
C SER A 259 -12.33 -20.52 -27.01
N SER A 260 -13.49 -19.90 -26.81
CA SER A 260 -13.71 -18.99 -25.69
C SER A 260 -13.49 -19.66 -24.32
N ASN A 261 -13.64 -20.98 -24.23
CA ASN A 261 -13.51 -21.75 -22.98
C ASN A 261 -12.45 -22.86 -23.06
N GLU A 262 -11.55 -22.81 -24.05
CA GLU A 262 -10.54 -23.85 -24.22
C GLU A 262 -9.21 -23.28 -24.72
N ARG A 263 -8.13 -23.78 -24.11
CA ARG A 263 -6.75 -23.63 -24.52
C ARG A 263 -6.09 -24.99 -24.56
N LYS A 264 -5.03 -25.12 -25.37
CA LYS A 264 -4.18 -26.32 -25.41
C LYS A 264 -2.72 -25.96 -25.15
N PHE A 265 -1.98 -26.91 -24.60
CA PHE A 265 -0.52 -26.82 -24.61
C PHE A 265 -0.01 -26.89 -26.05
N VAL A 266 1.11 -26.22 -26.31
CA VAL A 266 1.77 -26.31 -27.62
C VAL A 266 2.24 -27.75 -27.84
N GLU A 267 1.85 -28.31 -28.98
CA GLU A 267 2.18 -29.68 -29.37
C GLU A 267 3.71 -29.89 -29.38
N GLY A 268 4.16 -30.98 -28.78
CA GLY A 268 5.58 -31.32 -28.65
C GLY A 268 6.34 -30.53 -27.58
N LYS A 269 5.66 -29.66 -26.81
CA LYS A 269 6.24 -28.87 -25.71
C LYS A 269 5.56 -29.15 -24.36
N GLU A 270 4.74 -30.19 -24.26
CA GLU A 270 3.91 -30.52 -23.09
C GLU A 270 4.75 -30.67 -21.81
N LYS A 271 5.94 -31.27 -21.93
CA LYS A 271 6.88 -31.47 -20.81
C LYS A 271 7.40 -30.15 -20.21
N MET A 272 7.27 -29.03 -20.92
CA MET A 272 7.67 -27.72 -20.40
C MET A 272 6.63 -27.12 -19.44
N TYR A 273 5.36 -27.58 -19.50
CA TYR A 273 4.28 -27.03 -18.71
C TYR A 273 4.23 -27.64 -17.30
N ARG A 274 4.71 -26.87 -16.33
CA ARG A 274 4.51 -27.14 -14.89
C ARG A 274 3.94 -25.90 -14.22
N ARG A 275 3.27 -26.10 -13.08
CA ARG A 275 2.94 -24.99 -12.18
C ARG A 275 4.22 -24.40 -11.58
N LEU A 276 4.13 -23.13 -11.17
CA LEU A 276 5.12 -22.54 -10.28
C LEU A 276 5.20 -23.35 -8.98
N SER A 277 6.39 -23.54 -8.45
CA SER A 277 6.65 -24.16 -7.14
C SER A 277 6.27 -23.22 -6.00
N VAL A 278 6.16 -23.76 -4.77
CA VAL A 278 5.87 -22.97 -3.56
C VAL A 278 6.93 -21.87 -3.36
N ARG A 279 8.23 -22.16 -3.53
CA ARG A 279 9.31 -21.17 -3.43
C ARG A 279 9.25 -20.09 -4.52
N GLU A 280 8.95 -20.47 -5.77
CA GLU A 280 8.77 -19.48 -6.85
C GLU A 280 7.59 -18.55 -6.54
N CYS A 281 6.45 -19.10 -6.11
CA CYS A 281 5.30 -18.34 -5.66
C CYS A 281 5.65 -17.42 -4.48
N ALA A 282 6.45 -17.89 -3.52
CA ALA A 282 6.87 -17.11 -2.36
C ALA A 282 7.76 -15.92 -2.77
N ARG A 283 8.71 -16.12 -3.70
CA ARG A 283 9.51 -15.02 -4.26
C ARG A 283 8.67 -14.03 -5.04
N ILE A 284 7.70 -14.50 -5.82
CA ILE A 284 6.77 -13.63 -6.54
C ILE A 284 5.92 -12.80 -5.55
N GLN A 285 5.51 -13.40 -4.44
CA GLN A 285 4.87 -12.69 -3.33
C GLN A 285 5.85 -11.84 -2.51
N THR A 286 7.15 -11.81 -2.82
CA THR A 286 8.21 -11.06 -2.14
C THR A 286 8.56 -11.51 -0.71
N PHE A 287 8.29 -12.78 -0.38
CA PHE A 287 8.90 -13.40 0.79
C PHE A 287 10.42 -13.54 0.59
N PRO A 288 11.24 -13.32 1.63
CA PRO A 288 12.67 -13.60 1.55
C PRO A 288 12.90 -15.12 1.51
N ASP A 289 14.01 -15.55 0.93
CA ASP A 289 14.37 -16.97 0.86
C ASP A 289 14.61 -17.61 2.24
N SER A 290 14.98 -16.79 3.23
CA SER A 290 15.08 -17.20 4.62
C SER A 290 13.73 -17.55 5.26
N PHE A 291 12.62 -17.11 4.68
CA PHE A 291 11.28 -17.47 5.15
C PHE A 291 10.98 -18.90 4.74
N LYS A 292 10.75 -19.76 5.73
CA LYS A 292 10.50 -21.20 5.53
C LYS A 292 9.03 -21.54 5.73
N PHE A 293 8.50 -22.41 4.88
CA PHE A 293 7.13 -22.89 5.00
C PHE A 293 7.17 -24.35 5.47
N ILE A 294 6.50 -24.66 6.56
CA ILE A 294 6.37 -26.02 7.09
C ILE A 294 5.02 -26.56 6.63
N TYR A 295 5.03 -27.65 5.87
CA TYR A 295 3.82 -28.33 5.42
C TYR A 295 4.10 -29.80 5.12
N GLU A 296 3.08 -30.64 5.33
CA GLU A 296 3.12 -32.05 4.92
C GLU A 296 2.55 -32.26 3.51
N LYS A 297 1.65 -31.37 3.08
CA LYS A 297 1.05 -31.39 1.75
C LYS A 297 1.45 -30.12 1.01
N VAL A 298 1.94 -30.27 -0.22
CA VAL A 298 2.35 -29.13 -1.04
C VAL A 298 1.22 -28.08 -1.19
N THR A 299 -0.04 -28.53 -1.16
CA THR A 299 -1.23 -27.67 -1.21
C THR A 299 -1.30 -26.67 -0.06
N ASP A 300 -0.81 -27.03 1.14
CA ASP A 300 -0.79 -26.12 2.29
C ASP A 300 0.28 -25.03 2.12
N GLY A 301 1.41 -25.35 1.47
CA GLY A 301 2.41 -24.38 1.03
C GLY A 301 1.80 -23.29 0.13
N TYR A 302 1.08 -23.72 -0.92
CA TYR A 302 0.36 -22.78 -1.79
C TYR A 302 -0.72 -21.99 -1.06
N LYS A 303 -1.48 -22.61 -0.15
CA LYS A 303 -2.49 -21.94 0.68
C LYS A 303 -1.87 -20.80 1.49
N MET A 304 -0.77 -21.06 2.18
CA MET A 304 -0.06 -20.06 2.98
C MET A 304 0.44 -18.89 2.11
N VAL A 305 1.13 -19.19 1.01
CA VAL A 305 1.70 -18.15 0.13
C VAL A 305 0.61 -17.34 -0.59
N GLY A 306 -0.43 -18.01 -1.09
CA GLY A 306 -1.48 -17.38 -1.89
C GLY A 306 -2.44 -16.50 -1.11
N ASN A 307 -2.74 -16.87 0.15
CA ASN A 307 -3.56 -16.05 1.05
C ASN A 307 -2.80 -14.84 1.60
N ALA A 308 -1.47 -14.90 1.69
CA ALA A 308 -0.69 -13.81 2.25
C ALA A 308 -0.80 -12.49 1.46
N VAL A 309 -0.68 -11.38 2.19
CA VAL A 309 -0.33 -10.08 1.61
C VAL A 309 1.15 -10.11 1.25
N PRO A 310 1.56 -9.66 0.04
CA PRO A 310 2.98 -9.57 -0.30
C PRO A 310 3.74 -8.72 0.74
N PRO A 311 4.83 -9.21 1.37
CA PRO A 311 5.54 -8.46 2.41
C PRO A 311 6.04 -7.09 1.95
N ARG A 312 6.40 -6.94 0.68
CA ARG A 312 6.79 -5.64 0.12
C ARG A 312 5.62 -4.65 0.05
N LEU A 313 4.42 -5.10 -0.29
CA LEU A 313 3.22 -4.25 -0.29
C LEU A 313 2.89 -3.80 1.13
N ALA A 314 2.90 -4.76 2.07
CA ALA A 314 2.71 -4.51 3.49
C ALA A 314 3.73 -3.49 4.03
N TYR A 315 4.99 -3.58 3.62
CA TYR A 315 6.04 -2.63 3.98
C TYR A 315 5.74 -1.20 3.53
N TYR A 316 5.32 -0.99 2.28
CA TYR A 316 4.98 0.37 1.79
C TYR A 316 3.80 0.97 2.56
N VAL A 317 2.78 0.16 2.86
CA VAL A 317 1.64 0.59 3.67
C VAL A 317 2.07 0.88 5.12
N ALA A 318 2.94 0.06 5.69
CA ALA A 318 3.47 0.30 7.03
C ALA A 318 4.29 1.60 7.09
N LEU A 319 5.10 1.90 6.08
CA LEU A 319 5.84 3.17 5.99
C LEU A 319 4.92 4.38 5.95
N SER A 320 3.79 4.33 5.21
CA SER A 320 2.85 5.46 5.19
C SER A 320 2.16 5.66 6.54
N ILE A 321 1.85 4.58 7.28
CA ILE A 321 1.39 4.68 8.68
C ILE A 321 2.47 5.29 9.57
N LYS A 322 3.71 4.81 9.47
CA LYS A 322 4.81 5.34 10.26
C LYS A 322 5.00 6.83 9.99
N GLN A 323 4.95 7.25 8.73
CA GLN A 323 5.04 8.66 8.34
C GLN A 323 3.90 9.49 8.94
N CYS A 324 2.66 9.00 8.86
CA CYS A 324 1.47 9.62 9.45
C CYS A 324 1.72 9.95 10.94
N PHE A 325 2.21 9.00 11.73
CA PHE A 325 2.49 9.21 13.16
C PHE A 325 3.85 9.84 13.49
N SER A 326 4.81 9.81 12.58
CA SER A 326 6.09 10.50 12.74
C SER A 326 5.93 12.01 12.57
N SER A 327 4.95 12.44 11.78
CA SER A 327 4.48 13.84 11.70
C SER A 327 3.95 14.37 13.05
N PHE A 328 3.85 13.53 14.08
CA PHE A 328 3.44 13.89 15.44
C PHE A 328 4.56 13.74 16.50
N VAL A 329 5.72 13.18 16.16
CA VAL A 329 6.89 13.11 17.07
C VAL A 329 7.86 14.28 16.83
N SER A 330 7.63 15.07 15.79
CA SER A 330 8.33 16.34 15.54
C SER A 330 7.49 17.53 15.97
N SER A 331 7.24 17.68 17.27
CA SER A 331 7.21 19.02 17.89
C SER A 331 8.64 19.58 17.99
N GLY A 332 9.38 19.51 16.87
CA GLY A 332 10.82 19.75 16.73
C GLY A 332 11.31 19.06 15.46
N SER A 333 11.76 19.84 14.48
CA SER A 333 12.13 19.44 13.10
C SER A 333 10.96 19.20 12.13
N ASP A 334 10.22 20.25 11.85
CA ASP A 334 9.44 20.31 10.62
C ASP A 334 10.45 20.53 9.48
N LYS A 335 10.67 19.52 8.62
CA LYS A 335 11.41 19.71 7.35
C LYS A 335 10.52 20.53 6.42
N GLY A 336 10.43 21.82 6.71
CA GLY A 336 9.56 22.76 6.02
C GLY A 336 10.01 22.95 4.58
N ILE A 337 9.19 22.51 3.63
CA ILE A 337 9.33 22.94 2.24
C ILE A 337 8.74 24.34 2.14
N VAL A 338 9.59 25.30 1.79
CA VAL A 338 9.24 26.70 1.65
C VAL A 338 9.18 27.06 0.18
N LEU A 339 8.04 27.58 -0.27
CA LEU A 339 7.94 28.30 -1.54
C LEU A 339 8.43 29.72 -1.31
N ILE A 340 9.48 30.12 -2.01
CA ILE A 340 9.92 31.51 -2.07
C ILE A 340 9.14 32.18 -3.17
N GLY A 341 8.26 33.11 -2.81
CA GLY A 341 7.41 33.86 -3.72
C GLY A 341 7.82 35.31 -3.80
N TYR A 342 7.76 35.87 -5.01
CA TYR A 342 7.99 37.30 -5.25
C TYR A 342 6.66 38.01 -5.52
N VAL A 343 6.50 39.21 -4.99
CA VAL A 343 5.32 40.06 -5.20
C VAL A 343 5.71 41.30 -5.99
N LYS A 344 4.96 41.61 -7.06
CA LYS A 344 5.32 42.65 -8.02
C LYS A 344 4.92 44.06 -7.57
N SER A 345 3.86 44.18 -6.78
CA SER A 345 3.29 45.46 -6.37
C SER A 345 2.58 45.36 -5.02
N GLU A 346 2.42 46.50 -4.33
CA GLU A 346 1.64 46.58 -3.08
C GLU A 346 0.18 46.18 -3.33
N SER A 347 -0.33 46.50 -4.52
CA SER A 347 -1.68 46.12 -4.94
C SER A 347 -1.82 44.59 -4.97
N ASP A 348 -0.89 43.87 -5.59
CA ASP A 348 -0.89 42.40 -5.59
C ASP A 348 -0.79 41.84 -4.17
N PHE A 349 0.01 42.46 -3.31
CA PHE A 349 0.16 42.04 -1.91
C PHE A 349 -1.15 42.17 -1.11
N ASN A 350 -1.85 43.29 -1.28
CA ASN A 350 -3.15 43.53 -0.66
C ASN A 350 -4.21 42.54 -1.15
N ILE A 351 -4.20 42.21 -2.44
CA ILE A 351 -5.10 41.18 -3.00
C ILE A 351 -4.76 39.81 -2.40
N ILE A 352 -3.47 39.44 -2.29
CA ILE A 352 -3.05 38.18 -1.65
C ILE A 352 -3.58 38.08 -0.22
N ARG A 353 -3.45 39.14 0.58
CA ARG A 353 -3.95 39.16 1.97
C ARG A 353 -5.48 39.08 2.03
N ARG A 354 -6.17 39.81 1.16
CA ARG A 354 -7.64 39.85 1.11
C ARG A 354 -8.24 38.50 0.67
N GLU A 355 -7.72 37.94 -0.42
CA GLU A 355 -8.23 36.71 -1.04
C GLU A 355 -7.62 35.44 -0.45
N ARG A 356 -6.58 35.57 0.37
CA ARG A 356 -5.80 34.46 0.94
C ARG A 356 -5.29 33.48 -0.12
N ILE A 357 -4.84 34.02 -1.26
CA ILE A 357 -4.33 33.22 -2.38
C ILE A 357 -3.01 33.82 -2.87
N TYR A 358 -2.03 32.95 -3.12
CA TYR A 358 -0.83 33.28 -3.90
C TYR A 358 -0.78 32.43 -5.16
N TYR A 359 -0.36 33.00 -6.29
CA TYR A 359 -0.26 32.27 -7.55
C TYR A 359 1.11 32.40 -8.20
N ILE A 360 1.48 31.37 -8.96
CA ILE A 360 2.69 31.31 -9.76
C ILE A 360 2.36 30.88 -11.19
N ARG A 361 3.19 31.27 -12.14
CA ARG A 361 2.99 30.94 -13.55
C ARG A 361 3.29 29.47 -13.80
N GLY A 362 2.41 28.79 -14.53
CA GLY A 362 2.59 27.41 -15.00
C GLY A 362 2.99 27.33 -16.48
N GLY A 363 3.18 26.10 -16.97
CA GLY A 363 3.44 25.80 -18.39
C GLY A 363 4.92 25.80 -18.78
N ASN A 364 5.20 25.65 -20.09
CA ASN A 364 6.54 25.43 -20.65
C ASN A 364 7.31 26.72 -21.02
N ARG A 365 7.26 27.76 -20.17
CA ARG A 365 7.92 29.05 -20.43
C ARG A 365 9.08 29.31 -19.45
N PRO A 366 10.11 30.08 -19.83
CA PRO A 366 11.17 30.48 -18.91
C PRO A 366 10.61 31.16 -17.65
N GLY A 367 11.02 30.67 -16.47
CA GLY A 367 10.55 31.17 -15.17
C GLY A 367 9.18 30.67 -14.71
N ALA A 368 8.50 29.80 -15.48
CA ALA A 368 7.31 29.09 -15.02
C ALA A 368 7.69 27.87 -14.17
N MET A 369 6.88 27.57 -13.16
CA MET A 369 7.08 26.40 -12.32
C MET A 369 6.40 25.17 -12.94
N GLN A 370 7.16 24.10 -13.04
CA GLN A 370 6.69 22.84 -13.62
C GLN A 370 5.91 22.02 -12.58
N TYR A 371 4.87 21.31 -13.00
CA TYR A 371 4.04 20.50 -12.10
C TYR A 371 4.86 19.50 -11.27
N GLY A 372 5.90 18.90 -11.86
CA GLY A 372 6.80 17.98 -11.14
C GLY A 372 7.46 18.61 -9.90
N GLN A 373 7.69 19.93 -9.91
CA GLN A 373 8.27 20.67 -8.77
C GLN A 373 7.24 20.91 -7.65
N LEU A 374 5.94 20.89 -7.98
CA LEU A 374 4.81 21.13 -7.09
C LEU A 374 4.21 19.86 -6.48
N THR A 375 4.87 18.72 -6.68
CA THR A 375 4.40 17.41 -6.20
C THR A 375 4.59 17.21 -4.69
N LYS A 376 5.50 17.98 -4.07
CA LYS A 376 5.77 17.93 -2.63
C LYS A 376 4.81 18.85 -1.87
N PRO A 377 4.39 18.48 -0.65
CA PRO A 377 3.55 19.35 0.18
C PRO A 377 4.36 20.58 0.60
N ILE A 378 3.98 21.74 0.06
CA ILE A 378 4.59 23.02 0.41
C ILE A 378 3.83 23.55 1.63
N LYS A 379 4.52 23.66 2.76
CA LYS A 379 3.91 24.13 4.02
C LYS A 379 3.99 25.64 4.18
N TRP A 380 5.12 26.21 3.78
CA TRP A 380 5.43 27.62 4.03
C TRP A 380 5.55 28.39 2.72
N LEU A 381 5.11 29.64 2.74
CA LEU A 381 5.32 30.61 1.67
C LEU A 381 6.04 31.82 2.26
N LEU A 382 7.29 32.04 1.85
CA LEU A 382 8.00 33.29 2.13
C LEU A 382 7.76 34.24 0.97
N LEU A 383 6.88 35.23 1.17
CA LEU A 383 6.73 36.33 0.22
C LEU A 383 7.76 37.41 0.49
N HIS A 384 8.41 37.88 -0.58
CA HIS A 384 9.34 38.98 -0.47
C HIS A 384 9.14 40.02 -1.58
N ARG A 385 9.44 41.26 -1.21
CA ARG A 385 9.61 42.40 -2.10
C ARG A 385 10.64 43.34 -1.49
N ASP A 386 11.71 43.64 -2.22
CA ASP A 386 12.83 44.43 -1.71
C ASP A 386 13.31 43.91 -0.33
N ASN A 387 13.32 44.76 0.70
CA ASN A 387 13.69 44.39 2.08
C ASN A 387 12.51 43.86 2.91
N HIS A 388 11.28 43.88 2.38
CA HIS A 388 10.09 43.40 3.09
C HIS A 388 9.87 41.92 2.86
N LYS A 389 9.65 41.18 3.95
CA LYS A 389 9.46 39.74 3.94
C LYS A 389 8.31 39.37 4.87
N VAL A 390 7.45 38.48 4.40
CA VAL A 390 6.32 37.97 5.16
C VAL A 390 6.28 36.47 5.01
N LEU A 391 6.16 35.78 6.13
CA LEU A 391 5.98 34.34 6.16
C LEU A 391 4.51 34.00 6.31
N LEU A 392 4.03 33.15 5.42
CA LEU A 392 2.65 32.68 5.38
C LEU A 392 2.63 31.16 5.51
N GLU A 393 1.71 30.64 6.31
CA GLU A 393 1.38 29.23 6.32
C GLU A 393 0.39 28.94 5.19
N LEU A 394 0.68 27.94 4.37
CA LEU A 394 -0.23 27.47 3.33
C LEU A 394 -1.19 26.44 3.93
N VAL A 395 -2.42 26.43 3.43
CA VAL A 395 -3.36 25.33 3.71
C VAL A 395 -2.73 24.04 3.18
N THR A 396 -2.59 23.04 4.04
CA THR A 396 -1.96 21.76 3.70
C THR A 396 -2.63 21.12 2.49
N GLY A 397 -1.90 20.98 1.39
CA GLY A 397 -2.42 20.48 0.12
C GLY A 397 -1.43 20.64 -1.05
N LYS A 398 -1.86 20.22 -2.24
CA LYS A 398 -1.11 20.43 -3.50
C LYS A 398 -1.52 21.76 -4.12
N ALA A 399 -0.64 22.35 -4.94
CA ALA A 399 -0.98 23.51 -5.75
C ALA A 399 -2.16 23.18 -6.68
N GLU A 400 -3.13 24.09 -6.80
CA GLU A 400 -4.30 23.94 -7.66
C GLU A 400 -4.07 24.68 -8.98
N ARG A 401 -4.53 24.10 -10.10
CA ARG A 401 -4.42 24.74 -11.41
C ARG A 401 -5.52 25.79 -11.57
N CYS A 402 -5.19 26.95 -12.11
CA CYS A 402 -6.16 27.97 -12.49
C CYS A 402 -5.77 28.69 -13.79
N ASP A 403 -6.73 29.41 -14.36
CA ASP A 403 -6.55 30.20 -15.59
C ASP A 403 -6.49 31.71 -15.30
N ASN A 404 -6.31 32.50 -16.37
CA ASN A 404 -6.27 33.97 -16.28
C ASN A 404 -7.60 34.57 -15.79
N ALA A 405 -8.72 33.99 -16.21
CA ALA A 405 -10.05 34.50 -15.89
C ALA A 405 -10.36 34.40 -14.38
N PHE A 406 -9.98 33.27 -13.75
CA PHE A 406 -10.07 33.08 -12.32
C PHE A 406 -9.30 34.17 -11.55
N LEU A 407 -8.04 34.40 -11.90
CA LEU A 407 -7.19 35.37 -11.21
C LEU A 407 -7.67 36.83 -11.41
N LYS A 408 -8.16 37.17 -12.60
CA LYS A 408 -8.75 38.50 -12.86
C LYS A 408 -10.00 38.76 -12.03
N LYS A 409 -10.84 37.75 -11.78
CA LYS A 409 -12.01 37.88 -10.90
C LYS A 409 -11.62 38.23 -9.47
N LEU A 410 -10.45 37.77 -9.02
CA LEU A 410 -9.88 38.11 -7.71
C LEU A 410 -9.20 39.49 -7.69
N GLY A 411 -9.08 40.16 -8.84
CA GLY A 411 -8.43 41.47 -8.98
C GLY A 411 -6.96 41.43 -9.38
N PHE A 412 -6.39 40.25 -9.63
CA PHE A 412 -5.01 40.13 -10.13
C PHE A 412 -4.92 40.49 -11.63
N HIS A 413 -3.73 40.91 -12.06
CA HIS A 413 -3.46 41.29 -13.46
C HIS A 413 -2.39 40.37 -14.11
N PRO A 414 -2.64 39.06 -14.26
CA PRO A 414 -1.64 38.11 -14.70
C PRO A 414 -1.43 38.15 -16.23
N ARG A 415 -0.22 37.80 -16.69
CA ARG A 415 0.17 37.76 -18.13
C ARG A 415 0.44 36.32 -18.59
N GLY A 416 -0.47 35.74 -19.37
CA GLY A 416 -0.45 34.33 -19.81
C GLY A 416 -1.69 33.55 -19.36
N ASP A 417 -1.73 32.25 -19.64
CA ASP A 417 -3.00 31.50 -19.64
C ASP A 417 -3.07 30.39 -18.57
N GLU A 418 -1.93 29.97 -18.03
CA GLU A 418 -1.84 28.86 -17.08
C GLU A 418 -1.10 29.25 -15.80
N TYR A 419 -1.70 28.92 -14.66
CA TYR A 419 -1.17 29.24 -13.34
C TYR A 419 -1.41 28.09 -12.36
N TRP A 420 -0.60 28.10 -11.32
CA TRP A 420 -0.81 27.34 -10.10
C TRP A 420 -1.09 28.31 -8.97
N TYR A 421 -2.06 28.02 -8.12
CA TYR A 421 -2.34 28.83 -6.95
C TYR A 421 -2.33 28.00 -5.66
N PHE A 422 -2.07 28.70 -4.56
CA PHE A 422 -1.97 28.19 -3.21
C PHE A 422 -2.91 28.98 -2.33
N ARG A 423 -3.58 28.28 -1.41
CA ARG A 423 -4.40 28.92 -0.38
C ARG A 423 -3.57 29.18 0.86
N ILE A 424 -3.75 30.36 1.43
CA ILE A 424 -3.06 30.82 2.62
C ILE A 424 -3.95 30.55 3.83
N ASN A 425 -3.41 29.85 4.82
CA ASN A 425 -4.08 29.61 6.10
C ASN A 425 -4.03 30.89 6.96
N GLN A 426 -2.82 31.32 7.29
CA GLN A 426 -2.55 32.45 8.17
C GLN A 426 -1.18 33.08 7.92
N GLU A 427 -1.01 34.32 8.37
CA GLU A 427 0.28 35.01 8.43
C GLU A 427 0.98 34.69 9.74
N ILE A 428 2.28 34.42 9.67
CA ILE A 428 3.08 33.98 10.81
C ILE A 428 3.89 35.16 11.32
N ASN A 429 3.52 35.68 12.49
CA ASN A 429 4.21 36.78 13.17
C ASN A 429 5.34 36.30 14.10
N ASN A 430 6.01 35.20 13.73
CA ASN A 430 7.08 34.64 14.55
C ASN A 430 8.44 35.07 13.98
N ASP A 431 9.06 36.07 14.61
CA ASP A 431 10.33 36.66 14.17
C ASP A 431 11.50 35.67 14.16
N SER A 432 11.51 34.68 15.06
CA SER A 432 12.59 33.67 15.09
C SER A 432 12.50 32.75 13.88
N VAL A 433 11.27 32.36 13.51
CA VAL A 433 10.96 31.53 12.35
C VAL A 433 11.28 32.29 11.08
N LEU A 434 10.80 33.53 10.95
CA LEU A 434 11.10 34.36 9.78
C LEU A 434 12.62 34.57 9.61
N SER A 435 13.34 34.86 10.71
CA SER A 435 14.79 35.06 10.69
C SER A 435 15.57 33.83 10.23
N ALA A 436 15.16 32.63 10.65
CA ALA A 436 15.80 31.37 10.26
C ALA A 436 15.61 31.07 8.75
N ILE A 437 14.41 31.24 8.19
CA ILE A 437 14.20 31.09 6.73
C ILE A 437 15.06 32.09 5.98
N VAL A 438 15.06 33.35 6.45
CA VAL A 438 15.78 34.45 5.80
C VAL A 438 17.29 34.21 5.73
N ARG A 439 17.90 33.60 6.75
CA ARG A 439 19.34 33.28 6.75
C ARG A 439 19.73 32.26 5.68
N GLU A 440 18.85 31.30 5.40
CA GLU A 440 19.10 30.23 4.41
C GLU A 440 18.86 30.70 2.95
N VAL A 441 18.04 31.73 2.75
CA VAL A 441 17.75 32.29 1.41
C VAL A 441 18.85 33.26 0.99
N LYS A 442 19.91 32.74 0.35
CA LYS A 442 21.10 33.53 -0.02
C LYS A 442 20.99 34.37 -1.31
N VAL A 443 19.93 34.28 -2.11
CA VAL A 443 19.82 35.02 -3.40
C VAL A 443 18.38 35.44 -3.72
N PHE A 444 18.17 36.73 -3.97
CA PHE A 444 16.88 37.29 -4.40
C PHE A 444 16.69 37.12 -5.90
N LYS A 445 15.99 36.05 -6.30
CA LYS A 445 15.51 35.90 -7.68
C LYS A 445 14.07 36.42 -7.75
N HIS A 446 13.73 37.19 -8.79
CA HIS A 446 12.34 37.56 -9.11
C HIS A 446 11.50 36.38 -9.64
N SER A 447 11.98 35.14 -9.48
CA SER A 447 11.33 33.92 -9.93
C SER A 447 11.03 33.00 -8.75
N PRO A 448 9.77 32.54 -8.60
CA PRO A 448 9.41 31.62 -7.54
C PRO A 448 10.23 30.33 -7.59
N HIS A 449 10.65 29.83 -6.43
CA HIS A 449 11.41 28.59 -6.32
C HIS A 449 11.15 27.92 -4.98
N ILE A 450 11.43 26.63 -4.89
CA ILE A 450 11.19 25.83 -3.70
C ILE A 450 12.52 25.55 -3.01
N LEU A 451 12.54 25.74 -1.70
CA LEU A 451 13.65 25.36 -0.83
C LEU A 451 13.17 24.30 0.16
N SER A 452 14.03 23.31 0.39
CA SER A 452 13.91 22.41 1.52
C SER A 452 14.77 22.98 2.62
N ILE A 453 14.18 23.38 3.74
CA ILE A 453 14.94 23.87 4.88
C ILE A 453 14.95 22.75 5.91
N GLU A 454 16.15 22.24 6.21
CA GLU A 454 16.30 21.05 7.04
C GLU A 454 16.16 21.31 8.55
N ASN A 455 16.06 22.58 8.97
CA ASN A 455 15.95 22.94 10.38
C ASN A 455 14.90 24.04 10.54
N PHE A 456 13.63 23.65 10.66
CA PHE A 456 12.61 24.51 11.24
C PHE A 456 12.21 23.96 12.61
N VAL A 457 12.30 24.84 13.61
CA VAL A 457 12.02 24.64 15.04
C VAL A 457 13.23 24.20 15.87
N GLY A 458 13.84 25.18 16.53
CA GLY A 458 14.28 25.07 17.93
C GLY A 458 13.22 25.65 18.85
#